data_AF-A0AB37U1E4-F1
#
_entry.id   AF-A0AB37U1E4-F1
#
_cell.length_a   1.000
_cell.length_b   1.000
_cell.length_c   1.000
_cell.angle_alpha   90.00
_cell.angle_beta   90.00
_cell.angle_gamma   90.00
#
_symmetry.space_group_name_H-M   'P 1'
#
loop_
_entity.id
_entity.type
_entity.pdbx_description
1 polymer ?
#
loop_
_entity_poly.entity_id
_entity_poly.type
_entity_poly.pdbx_seq_one_letter_code
_entity_poly.pdbx_strand_id
1 'polypeptide(L)'
;MSESRTVVLETTDHGPVEFICPAWCIGHAWQVGAGIGRNDITHNSIRVKASSDTFSHGYATVLRTWMTWAPFVELVPRVAVEVDMQGDYEAEEIRHLAGVLRTAASRLEQVAGQALQLRGDLV
;
A
#
# COMPACT_ATOMS: atom_id res chain seq x y z
N MET A 1 10.64 -11.02 -12.02
CA MET A 1 10.22 -9.67 -11.56
C MET A 1 9.33 -9.09 -12.64
N SER A 2 8.26 -8.37 -12.29
CA SER A 2 7.41 -7.72 -13.31
C SER A 2 8.20 -6.54 -13.92
N GLU A 3 7.97 -6.24 -15.19
CA GLU A 3 8.57 -5.10 -15.89
C GLU A 3 7.61 -3.91 -15.90
N SER A 4 8.15 -2.70 -16.09
CA SER A 4 7.31 -1.52 -16.33
C SER A 4 6.46 -1.73 -17.59
N ARG A 5 5.23 -1.24 -17.59
CA ARG A 5 4.27 -1.46 -18.69
C ARG A 5 3.38 -0.25 -18.92
N THR A 6 3.04 0.00 -20.17
CA THR A 6 2.08 1.05 -20.51
C THR A 6 0.65 0.60 -20.21
N VAL A 7 -0.13 1.48 -19.60
CA VAL A 7 -1.55 1.25 -19.28
C VAL A 7 -2.35 2.46 -19.73
N VAL A 8 -3.56 2.20 -20.24
CA VAL A 8 -4.55 3.21 -20.55
C VAL A 8 -5.73 3.06 -19.60
N LEU A 9 -6.16 4.14 -18.97
CA LEU A 9 -7.38 4.19 -18.18
C LEU A 9 -8.32 5.26 -18.71
N GLU A 10 -9.60 4.91 -18.81
CA GLU A 10 -10.65 5.89 -19.06
C GLU A 10 -10.85 6.77 -17.83
N THR A 11 -10.88 8.07 -18.03
CA THR A 11 -11.13 9.07 -16.98
C THR A 11 -12.36 9.91 -17.31
N THR A 12 -13.02 10.39 -16.27
CA THR A 12 -14.25 11.20 -16.42
C THR A 12 -13.98 12.63 -16.87
N ASP A 13 -12.75 13.13 -16.72
CA ASP A 13 -12.39 14.53 -16.90
C ASP A 13 -11.33 14.78 -17.99
N HIS A 14 -10.58 13.75 -18.42
CA HIS A 14 -9.51 13.89 -19.43
C HIS A 14 -9.61 12.85 -20.56
N GLY A 15 -10.67 12.03 -20.60
CA GLY A 15 -10.79 10.93 -21.56
C GLY A 15 -9.80 9.79 -21.27
N PRO A 16 -9.35 9.03 -22.27
CA PRO A 16 -8.34 8.00 -22.09
C PRO A 16 -6.99 8.61 -21.70
N VAL A 17 -6.42 8.18 -20.58
CA VAL A 17 -5.09 8.60 -20.11
C VAL A 17 -4.13 7.41 -20.22
N GLU A 18 -3.07 7.59 -21.01
CA GLU A 18 -1.97 6.64 -21.17
C GLU A 18 -0.80 6.99 -20.24
N PHE A 19 -0.27 6.02 -19.50
CA PHE A 19 0.84 6.22 -18.56
C PHE A 19 1.64 4.93 -18.31
N ILE A 20 2.85 5.10 -17.76
CA ILE A 20 3.74 3.97 -17.43
C ILE A 20 3.45 3.48 -16.02
N CYS A 21 3.01 2.22 -15.91
CA CYS A 21 3.02 1.51 -14.65
C CYS A 21 4.46 1.07 -14.31
N PRO A 22 4.95 1.42 -13.11
CA PRO A 22 6.22 0.89 -12.64
C PRO A 22 6.10 -0.62 -12.40
N ALA A 23 7.23 -1.33 -12.50
CA ALA A 23 7.35 -2.76 -12.26
C ALA A 23 6.75 -3.28 -10.93
N TRP A 24 6.69 -2.44 -9.89
CA TRP A 24 6.13 -2.79 -8.59
C TRP A 24 4.60 -2.59 -8.51
N CYS A 25 3.98 -1.93 -9.49
CA CYS A 25 2.54 -1.68 -9.51
C CYS A 25 1.78 -3.00 -9.78
N ILE A 26 0.84 -3.33 -8.91
CA ILE A 26 0.01 -4.53 -9.06
C ILE A 26 -1.10 -4.36 -10.11
N GLY A 27 -1.25 -3.16 -10.68
CA GLY A 27 -2.24 -2.82 -11.69
C GLY A 27 -3.44 -2.03 -11.15
N HIS A 28 -4.38 -1.77 -12.06
CA HIS A 28 -5.43 -0.77 -11.90
C HIS A 28 -6.85 -1.35 -12.05
N ALA A 29 -7.02 -2.67 -11.94
CA ALA A 29 -8.33 -3.31 -12.08
C ALA A 29 -9.40 -2.71 -11.14
N TRP A 30 -8.98 -2.22 -9.97
CA TRP A 30 -9.85 -1.55 -8.99
C TRP A 30 -10.27 -0.11 -9.38
N GLN A 31 -9.64 0.49 -10.39
CA GLN A 31 -9.96 1.83 -10.90
C GLN A 31 -10.78 1.79 -12.20
N VAL A 32 -10.76 0.66 -12.91
CA VAL A 32 -11.50 0.50 -14.16
C VAL A 32 -13.01 0.62 -13.89
N GLY A 33 -13.66 1.58 -14.54
CA GLY A 33 -15.10 1.81 -14.39
C GLY A 33 -15.51 2.51 -13.10
N ALA A 34 -14.58 2.92 -12.24
CA ALA A 34 -14.87 3.59 -10.97
C ALA A 34 -15.19 5.10 -11.12
N GLY A 35 -15.24 5.63 -12.35
CA GLY A 35 -15.50 7.04 -12.60
C GLY A 35 -14.36 7.96 -12.16
N ILE A 36 -13.12 7.47 -12.13
CA ILE A 36 -11.95 8.20 -11.67
C ILE A 36 -11.61 9.39 -12.58
N GLY A 37 -11.14 10.49 -11.99
CA GLY A 37 -10.46 11.55 -12.73
C GLY A 37 -8.99 11.20 -12.97
N ARG A 38 -8.31 11.96 -13.85
CA ARG A 38 -6.87 11.78 -14.11
C ARG A 38 -6.04 11.84 -12.84
N ASN A 39 -6.39 12.72 -11.91
CA ASN A 39 -5.65 12.93 -10.67
C ASN A 39 -5.84 11.80 -9.64
N ASP A 40 -6.86 10.94 -9.83
CA ASP A 40 -7.10 9.78 -8.96
C ASP A 40 -6.27 8.55 -9.39
N ILE A 41 -5.59 8.60 -10.55
CA ILE A 41 -4.76 7.49 -11.03
C ILE A 41 -3.60 7.28 -10.04
N THR A 42 -3.54 6.09 -9.44
CA THR A 42 -2.54 5.77 -8.41
C THR A 42 -1.95 4.40 -8.63
N HIS A 43 -0.63 4.29 -8.66
CA HIS A 43 0.09 3.03 -8.61
C HIS A 43 0.14 2.53 -7.18
N ASN A 44 -0.21 1.26 -6.95
CA ASN A 44 -0.08 0.63 -5.65
C ASN A 44 0.74 -0.65 -5.77
N SER A 45 1.63 -0.90 -4.81
CA SER A 45 2.27 -2.21 -4.67
C SER A 45 1.36 -3.21 -4.00
N ILE A 46 1.85 -4.44 -3.86
CA ILE A 46 1.22 -5.41 -2.96
C ILE A 46 1.19 -4.85 -1.53
N ARG A 47 0.10 -5.14 -0.80
CA ARG A 47 -0.02 -4.77 0.61
C ARG A 47 0.67 -5.81 1.47
N VAL A 48 1.65 -5.37 2.24
CA VAL A 48 2.20 -6.14 3.34
C VAL A 48 1.27 -5.97 4.54
N LYS A 49 0.83 -7.09 5.13
CA LYS A 49 -0.16 -7.10 6.22
C LYS A 49 0.40 -7.76 7.45
N ALA A 50 0.25 -7.14 8.62
CA ALA A 50 0.46 -7.80 9.91
C ALA A 50 -0.91 -8.02 10.55
N SER A 51 -1.20 -9.27 10.90
CA SER A 51 -2.47 -9.68 11.45
C SER A 51 -2.23 -10.61 12.64
N SER A 52 -3.20 -10.68 13.53
CA SER A 52 -3.18 -11.49 14.75
C SER A 52 -4.48 -12.25 14.86
N ASP A 53 -4.41 -13.49 15.32
CA ASP A 53 -5.60 -14.11 15.90
C ASP A 53 -5.78 -13.55 17.31
N THR A 54 -7.01 -13.24 17.69
CA THR A 54 -7.39 -12.70 19.00
C THR A 54 -8.58 -13.49 19.51
N PHE A 55 -8.57 -13.84 20.78
CA PHE A 55 -9.71 -14.42 21.47
C PHE A 55 -10.90 -13.45 21.48
N SER A 56 -10.64 -12.16 21.68
CA SER A 56 -11.68 -11.14 21.85
C SER A 56 -12.39 -10.78 20.54
N HIS A 57 -11.68 -10.81 19.41
CA HIS A 57 -12.20 -10.32 18.12
C HIS A 57 -11.90 -11.24 16.92
N GLY A 58 -11.35 -12.43 17.15
CA GLY A 58 -10.91 -13.33 16.09
C GLY A 58 -9.72 -12.78 15.30
N TYR A 59 -9.62 -13.15 14.02
CA TYR A 59 -8.54 -12.70 13.15
C TYR A 59 -8.65 -11.20 12.83
N ALA A 60 -7.74 -10.41 13.39
CA ALA A 60 -7.68 -8.96 13.21
C ALA A 60 -6.45 -8.55 12.38
N THR A 61 -6.65 -7.66 11.41
CA THR A 61 -5.53 -7.05 10.66
C THR A 61 -5.08 -5.80 11.39
N VAL A 62 -3.88 -5.86 11.98
CA VAL A 62 -3.31 -4.79 12.81
C VAL A 62 -2.63 -3.71 11.95
N LEU A 63 -1.93 -4.13 10.89
CA LEU A 63 -1.20 -3.23 9.98
C LEU A 63 -1.45 -3.61 8.52
N ARG A 64 -1.62 -2.60 7.66
CA ARG A 64 -1.40 -2.69 6.22
C ARG A 64 -0.39 -1.62 5.81
N THR A 65 0.60 -2.00 5.00
CA THR A 65 1.56 -1.06 4.40
C THR A 65 1.81 -1.40 2.95
N TRP A 66 1.92 -0.40 2.09
CA TRP A 66 2.23 -0.56 0.68
C TRP A 66 2.88 0.70 0.11
N MET A 67 3.57 0.55 -1.03
CA MET A 67 4.03 1.69 -1.81
C MET A 67 2.87 2.24 -2.63
N THR A 68 2.75 3.56 -2.66
CA THR A 68 1.75 4.27 -3.44
C THR A 68 2.37 5.45 -4.19
N TRP A 69 1.87 5.74 -5.39
CA TRP A 69 2.31 6.89 -6.17
C TRP A 69 1.22 7.31 -7.16
N ALA A 70 0.69 8.53 -7.03
CA ALA A 70 -0.17 9.10 -8.04
C ALA A 70 0.63 10.06 -8.95
N PRO A 71 1.03 9.64 -10.16
CA PRO A 71 1.98 10.38 -10.99
C PRO A 71 1.48 11.76 -11.45
N PHE A 72 0.19 12.03 -11.32
CA PHE A 72 -0.44 13.28 -11.76
C PHE A 72 -0.67 14.30 -10.62
N VAL A 73 -0.45 13.89 -9.37
CA VAL A 73 -0.58 14.78 -8.19
C VAL A 73 0.62 14.70 -7.25
N GLU A 74 1.36 13.59 -7.23
CA GLU A 74 2.59 13.41 -6.47
C GLU A 74 3.79 13.16 -7.37
N LEU A 75 4.89 13.86 -7.08
CA LEU A 75 6.13 13.77 -7.87
C LEU A 75 6.96 12.53 -7.58
N VAL A 76 6.75 11.87 -6.43
CA VAL A 76 7.58 10.73 -5.99
C VAL A 76 6.74 9.66 -5.29
N PRO A 77 7.14 8.37 -5.38
CA PRO A 77 6.54 7.31 -4.59
C PRO A 77 6.61 7.55 -3.07
N ARG A 78 5.57 7.11 -2.37
CA ARG A 78 5.41 7.20 -0.92
C ARG A 78 5.05 5.84 -0.34
N VAL A 79 5.15 5.73 0.99
CA VAL A 79 4.64 4.58 1.74
C VAL A 79 3.31 4.98 2.37
N ALA A 80 2.25 4.25 2.04
CA ALA A 80 0.97 4.34 2.72
C ALA A 80 0.94 3.34 3.87
N VAL A 81 0.45 3.78 5.04
CA VAL A 81 0.41 2.99 6.27
C VAL A 81 -0.97 3.12 6.89
N GLU A 82 -1.60 1.98 7.17
CA GLU A 82 -2.83 1.87 7.95
C GLU A 82 -2.55 0.99 9.17
N VAL A 83 -2.74 1.55 10.36
CA VAL A 83 -2.77 0.81 11.63
C VAL A 83 -4.22 0.82 12.09
N ASP A 84 -4.84 -0.36 12.17
CA ASP A 84 -6.26 -0.48 12.42
C ASP A 84 -6.48 -1.51 13.53
N MET A 85 -6.52 -1.03 14.76
CA MET A 85 -6.78 -1.87 15.94
C MET A 85 -7.38 -1.02 17.05
N GLN A 86 -8.63 -1.29 17.40
CA GLN A 86 -9.34 -0.63 18.48
C GLN A 86 -10.26 -1.64 19.16
N GLY A 87 -10.13 -1.75 20.48
CA GLY A 87 -10.92 -2.68 21.29
C GLY A 87 -10.29 -2.87 22.68
N ASP A 88 -11.06 -3.49 23.55
CA ASP A 88 -10.58 -3.98 24.84
C ASP A 88 -10.11 -5.43 24.64
N TYR A 89 -8.89 -5.73 25.07
CA TYR A 89 -8.26 -7.04 24.89
C TYR A 89 -7.84 -7.63 26.22
N GLU A 90 -7.80 -8.95 26.29
CA GLU A 90 -7.25 -9.68 27.44
C GLU A 90 -5.74 -9.46 27.55
N ALA A 91 -5.22 -9.48 28.78
CA ALA A 91 -3.82 -9.12 29.06
C ALA A 91 -2.82 -10.03 28.32
N GLU A 92 -3.15 -11.32 28.15
CA GLU A 92 -2.37 -12.30 27.41
C GLU A 92 -2.29 -11.96 25.92
N GLU A 93 -3.36 -11.42 25.34
CA GLU A 93 -3.44 -11.02 23.93
C GLU A 93 -2.49 -9.85 23.63
N ILE A 94 -2.31 -8.93 24.58
CA ILE A 94 -1.42 -7.78 24.44
C ILE A 94 0.02 -8.22 24.15
N ARG A 95 0.49 -9.33 24.72
CA ARG A 95 1.85 -9.84 24.43
C ARG A 95 1.99 -10.34 23.00
N HIS A 96 0.96 -11.00 22.49
CA HIS A 96 0.94 -11.47 21.10
C HIS A 96 0.85 -10.29 20.13
N LEU A 97 -0.05 -9.34 20.40
CA LEU A 97 -0.19 -8.10 19.64
C LEU A 97 1.12 -7.29 19.60
N ALA A 98 1.83 -7.18 20.71
CA ALA A 98 3.13 -6.53 20.74
C ALA A 98 4.17 -7.22 19.83
N GLY A 99 4.11 -8.55 19.69
CA GLY A 99 4.94 -9.30 18.73
C GLY A 99 4.57 -9.00 17.27
N VAL A 100 3.27 -8.91 16.97
CA VAL A 100 2.77 -8.53 15.64
C VAL A 100 3.21 -7.10 15.30
N LEU A 101 3.14 -6.16 16.25
CA LEU A 101 3.59 -4.78 16.06
C LEU A 101 5.10 -4.67 15.80
N ARG A 102 5.94 -5.50 16.45
CA ARG A 102 7.38 -5.56 16.11
C ARG A 102 7.61 -6.07 14.69
N THR A 103 6.89 -7.11 14.30
CA THR A 103 6.95 -7.64 12.92
C THR A 103 6.46 -6.59 11.91
N ALA A 104 5.43 -5.84 12.28
CA ALA A 104 4.88 -4.73 11.51
C ALA A 104 5.92 -3.61 11.33
N ALA A 105 6.65 -3.25 12.38
CA ALA A 105 7.74 -2.27 12.33
C ALA A 105 8.83 -2.68 11.33
N SER A 106 9.33 -3.92 11.40
CA SER A 106 10.34 -4.42 10.45
C SER A 106 9.84 -4.40 8.99
N ARG A 107 8.55 -4.65 8.78
CA ARG A 107 7.95 -4.57 7.43
C ARG A 107 7.84 -3.13 6.92
N LEU A 108 7.53 -2.18 7.80
CA LEU A 108 7.54 -0.76 7.45
C LEU A 108 8.95 -0.30 7.05
N GLU A 109 9.98 -0.71 7.79
CA GLU A 109 11.38 -0.41 7.47
C GLU A 109 11.77 -0.96 6.09
N GLN A 110 11.38 -2.19 5.76
CA GLN A 110 11.65 -2.79 4.44
C GLN A 110 10.98 -2.02 3.30
N VAL A 111 9.69 -1.70 3.43
CA VAL A 111 8.95 -0.95 2.40
C VAL A 111 9.49 0.48 2.27
N ALA A 112 9.88 1.12 3.38
CA ALA A 112 10.54 2.42 3.36
C ALA A 112 11.88 2.36 2.62
N GLY A 113 12.72 1.36 2.89
CA GLY A 113 13.98 1.15 2.18
C GLY A 113 13.78 1.02 0.66
N GLN A 114 12.78 0.24 0.24
CA GLN A 114 12.42 0.10 -1.18
C GLN A 114 11.96 1.42 -1.80
N ALA A 115 11.12 2.18 -1.10
CA ALA A 115 10.65 3.47 -1.59
C ALA A 115 11.79 4.49 -1.73
N LEU A 116 12.72 4.53 -0.77
CA LEU A 116 13.91 5.38 -0.81
C LEU A 116 14.85 5.00 -1.95
N GLN A 117 15.09 3.70 -2.15
CA GLN A 117 15.89 3.22 -3.28
C GLN A 117 15.27 3.63 -4.63
N LEU A 118 13.95 3.50 -4.77
CA LEU A 118 13.24 3.86 -6.00
C LEU A 118 13.19 5.37 -6.26
N ARG A 119 13.31 6.20 -5.22
CA ARG A 119 13.51 7.65 -5.34
C ARG A 119 14.94 8.03 -5.73
N GLY A 120 15.91 7.13 -5.58
CA GLY A 120 17.33 7.44 -5.75
C GLY A 120 17.99 8.00 -4.49
N ASP A 121 17.38 7.85 -3.31
CA ASP A 121 17.91 8.38 -2.04
C ASP A 121 18.87 7.40 -1.33
N LEU A 122 18.91 6.14 -1.76
CA LEU A 122 19.82 5.11 -1.26
C LEU A 122 20.63 4.54 -2.43
N VAL A 123 21.96 4.64 -2.34
CA VAL A 123 22.95 4.04 -3.26
C VAL A 123 23.50 2.77 -2.66
#